data_AF-A0A7V9D6F4-F1
#
_entry.id   AF-A0A7V9D6F4-F1
#
_cell.length_a   1.000
_cell.length_b   1.000
_cell.length_c   1.000
_cell.angle_alpha   90.00
_cell.angle_beta   90.00
_cell.angle_gamma   90.00
#
_symmetry.space_group_name_H-M   'P 1'
#
loop_
_entity.id
_entity.type
_entity.pdbx_description
1 polymer ?
#
loop_
_entity_poly.entity_id
_entity_poly.type
_entity_poly.pdbx_seq_one_letter_code
_entity_poly.pdbx_strand_id
1 'polypeptide(L)'
;MSPGWRRTLFLLTRSSNGSLALVHALLPRSACWSERSLQIALVVALPTSSSPLHPLVVVDGCHTIIGDRSAINQAIADNRRPRRLFAGFKVGHFTDENAGTGCTVVLPPPGNVTSCDVRGSSPSSRELELLHLDRRLEEVHAVLLTGGSAFGLAAADGVMTWLAERGVGYRTAAAVVPIVPAAVIFDLRAGRASPPGAVAGRAACEAATEEDVATGLVGAGRGATVGKWAGRQHATEGGLGLGNAESGGHQVGALAVVNPVGDVISSEGAVIAGTTAARPSFTGPGSEEVELPANTVLAVVATTASLDKRAVRWLAARGSDGVTVSVRPAHTRYDGDVTFACAAPSRADSPVDLDVLGRLATEAVASAIRQAITR
;
A
#
# COMPACT_ATOMS: atom_id res chain seq x y z
N MET A 1 -22.71 -8.20 -27.72
CA MET A 1 -22.91 -6.75 -27.53
C MET A 1 -23.22 -6.53 -26.07
N SER A 2 -22.24 -6.11 -25.28
CA SER A 2 -22.35 -5.95 -23.83
C SER A 2 -23.18 -4.70 -23.49
N PRO A 3 -23.98 -4.68 -22.41
CA PRO A 3 -24.75 -3.50 -22.03
C PRO A 3 -23.79 -2.41 -21.55
N GLY A 4 -23.72 -1.30 -22.28
CA GLY A 4 -22.89 -0.15 -21.91
C GLY A 4 -23.44 0.52 -20.66
N TRP A 5 -22.65 0.55 -19.58
CA TRP A 5 -22.94 1.35 -18.40
C TRP A 5 -23.03 2.84 -18.78
N ARG A 6 -24.20 3.46 -18.59
CA ARG A 6 -24.31 4.92 -18.65
C ARG A 6 -23.81 5.49 -17.32
N ARG A 7 -22.64 6.12 -17.32
CA ARG A 7 -22.16 6.90 -16.17
C ARG A 7 -23.04 8.14 -16.04
N THR A 8 -23.86 8.20 -15.00
CA THR A 8 -24.79 9.30 -14.72
C THR A 8 -24.22 10.14 -13.58
N LEU A 9 -24.05 11.46 -13.80
CA LEU A 9 -23.71 12.41 -12.76
C LEU A 9 -25.00 12.90 -12.09
N PHE A 10 -25.09 12.79 -10.76
CA PHE A 10 -26.22 13.31 -9.99
C PHE A 10 -25.81 14.61 -9.30
N LEU A 11 -26.53 15.70 -9.59
CA LEU A 11 -26.42 16.95 -8.86
C LEU A 11 -27.52 17.01 -7.81
N LEU A 12 -27.14 17.17 -6.53
CA LEU A 12 -28.08 17.46 -5.45
C LEU A 12 -28.18 18.97 -5.31
N THR A 13 -29.37 19.53 -5.54
CA THR A 13 -29.65 20.95 -5.26
C THR A 13 -30.64 21.03 -4.10
N ARG A 14 -30.53 22.10 -3.30
CA ARG A 14 -31.48 22.38 -2.22
C ARG A 14 -32.48 23.41 -2.72
N SER A 15 -33.77 23.08 -2.71
CA SER A 15 -34.83 24.03 -3.07
C SER A 15 -35.01 25.09 -1.98
N SER A 16 -35.64 26.22 -2.34
CA SER A 16 -35.90 27.35 -1.44
C SER A 16 -36.72 27.00 -0.18
N ASN A 17 -37.38 25.84 -0.15
CA ASN A 17 -38.12 25.31 1.00
C ASN A 17 -37.34 24.25 1.82
N GLY A 18 -36.05 24.05 1.54
CA GLY A 18 -35.16 23.18 2.32
C GLY A 18 -35.11 21.71 1.90
N SER A 19 -35.86 21.30 0.87
CA SER A 19 -35.87 19.92 0.34
C SER A 19 -34.68 19.67 -0.59
N LEU A 20 -34.12 18.45 -0.59
CA LEU A 20 -33.09 18.03 -1.56
C LEU A 20 -33.78 17.55 -2.84
N ALA A 21 -33.43 18.13 -3.98
CA ALA A 21 -33.90 17.73 -5.30
C ALA A 21 -32.75 17.16 -6.13
N LEU A 22 -33.01 16.03 -6.78
CA LEU A 22 -32.06 15.38 -7.70
C LEU A 22 -32.22 16.01 -9.09
N VAL A 23 -31.18 16.69 -9.58
CA VAL A 23 -31.17 17.22 -10.95
C VAL A 23 -30.33 16.31 -11.84
N HIS A 24 -30.96 15.75 -12.88
CA HIS A 24 -30.30 14.94 -13.90
C HIS A 24 -29.54 15.86 -14.88
N ALA A 25 -28.22 15.79 -14.91
CA ALA A 25 -27.43 16.40 -15.99
C ALA A 25 -27.09 15.34 -17.05
N LEU A 26 -27.66 15.47 -18.25
CA LEU A 26 -27.29 14.65 -19.41
C LEU A 26 -26.07 15.27 -20.08
N LEU A 27 -24.90 14.61 -20.00
CA LEU A 27 -23.72 15.01 -20.77
C LEU A 27 -23.94 14.69 -22.27
N PRO A 28 -23.47 15.54 -23.20
CA PRO A 28 -23.65 15.33 -24.64
C PRO A 28 -22.91 14.08 -25.13
N ARG A 29 -23.56 13.33 -26.03
CA ARG A 29 -23.05 12.06 -26.63
C ARG A 29 -21.73 12.19 -27.39
N SER A 30 -21.28 13.40 -27.72
CA SER A 30 -20.13 13.66 -28.59
C SER A 30 -18.78 13.79 -27.87
N ALA A 31 -18.75 13.72 -26.54
CA ALA A 31 -17.52 13.86 -25.80
C ALA A 31 -16.84 12.49 -25.59
N CYS A 32 -15.95 12.12 -26.50
CA CYS A 32 -15.12 10.93 -26.41
C CYS A 32 -13.95 11.22 -25.44
N TRP A 33 -14.08 10.82 -24.19
CA TRP A 33 -13.01 10.95 -23.19
C TRP A 33 -12.35 9.59 -23.00
N SER A 34 -11.03 9.53 -23.21
CA SER A 34 -10.24 8.32 -22.93
C SER A 34 -10.14 8.06 -21.42
N GLU A 35 -9.88 6.82 -20.99
CA GLU A 35 -9.68 6.47 -19.56
C GLU A 35 -8.58 7.28 -18.85
N ARG A 36 -7.65 7.89 -19.60
CA ARG A 36 -6.62 8.79 -19.05
C ARG A 36 -7.11 10.22 -18.79
N SER A 37 -8.34 10.57 -19.16
CA SER A 37 -8.83 11.95 -19.17
C SER A 37 -9.76 12.32 -18.01
N LEU A 38 -10.02 11.41 -17.07
CA LEU A 38 -10.82 11.66 -15.86
C LEU A 38 -9.92 12.02 -14.67
N GLN A 39 -9.18 13.13 -14.80
CA GLN A 39 -8.62 13.90 -13.67
C GLN A 39 -9.28 15.29 -13.65
N ILE A 40 -10.59 15.34 -13.87
CA ILE A 40 -11.31 16.61 -13.88
C ILE A 40 -12.05 16.72 -12.55
N ALA A 41 -11.46 17.52 -11.63
CA ALA A 41 -12.17 18.02 -10.47
C ALA A 41 -13.36 18.86 -10.94
N LEU A 42 -14.56 18.29 -10.96
CA LEU A 42 -15.77 19.05 -11.26
C LEU A 42 -16.13 19.87 -10.02
N VAL A 43 -15.84 21.17 -10.04
CA VAL A 43 -16.17 22.12 -8.98
C VAL A 43 -17.62 22.58 -9.13
N VAL A 44 -18.51 22.13 -8.23
CA VAL A 44 -19.90 22.62 -8.18
C VAL A 44 -20.03 23.64 -7.04
N ALA A 45 -20.25 24.91 -7.38
CA ALA A 45 -20.63 25.94 -6.41
C ALA A 45 -22.15 25.97 -6.28
N LEU A 46 -22.69 25.62 -5.10
CA LEU A 46 -24.11 25.79 -4.82
C LEU A 46 -24.39 27.23 -4.36
N PRO A 47 -25.29 27.98 -5.02
CA PRO A 47 -25.71 29.29 -4.53
C PRO A 47 -26.73 29.11 -3.39
N THR A 48 -26.44 29.68 -2.23
CA THR A 48 -27.45 29.91 -1.18
C THR A 48 -27.45 31.38 -0.81
N SER A 49 -28.63 31.98 -0.70
CA SER A 49 -28.85 33.43 -0.58
C SER A 49 -28.47 34.05 0.78
N SER A 50 -27.66 33.40 1.62
CA SER A 50 -27.42 33.89 2.99
C SER A 50 -26.12 33.45 3.69
N SER A 51 -25.07 32.98 2.97
CA SER A 51 -23.76 32.74 3.62
C SER A 51 -22.59 32.82 2.63
N PRO A 52 -21.42 33.40 3.00
CA PRO A 52 -20.27 33.58 2.10
C PRO A 52 -19.38 32.32 1.94
N LEU A 53 -19.68 31.23 2.64
CA LEU A 53 -18.92 29.98 2.57
C LEU A 53 -19.66 28.97 1.68
N HIS A 54 -19.24 28.88 0.41
CA HIS A 54 -19.75 27.87 -0.52
C HIS A 54 -19.10 26.51 -0.20
N PRO A 55 -19.87 25.46 0.16
CA PRO A 55 -19.35 24.11 0.14
C PRO A 55 -19.15 23.74 -1.33
N LEU A 56 -17.92 23.45 -1.66
CA LEU A 56 -17.50 23.19 -3.02
C LEU A 56 -17.31 21.66 -3.07
N VAL A 57 -17.87 21.01 -4.09
CA VAL A 57 -17.81 19.54 -4.20
C VAL A 57 -16.83 19.22 -5.30
N VAL A 58 -15.82 18.41 -5.00
CA VAL A 58 -14.94 17.83 -6.02
C VAL A 58 -15.16 16.33 -6.08
N VAL A 59 -15.48 15.86 -7.28
CA VAL A 59 -15.56 14.45 -7.61
C VAL A 59 -14.39 14.14 -8.54
N ASP A 60 -13.42 13.37 -8.06
CA ASP A 60 -12.33 12.86 -8.89
C ASP A 60 -12.38 11.33 -8.86
N GLY A 61 -13.20 10.74 -9.74
CA GLY A 61 -13.37 9.29 -10.00
C GLY A 61 -13.87 8.42 -8.84
N CYS A 62 -13.34 8.64 -7.64
CA CYS A 62 -13.21 7.71 -6.52
C CYS A 62 -13.48 8.42 -5.17
N HIS A 63 -13.44 9.75 -5.12
CA HIS A 63 -13.67 10.55 -3.91
C HIS A 63 -14.67 11.68 -4.14
N THR A 64 -15.51 11.95 -3.12
CA THR A 64 -16.32 13.18 -3.03
C THR A 64 -15.80 14.00 -1.87
N ILE A 65 -15.25 15.18 -2.15
CA ILE A 65 -14.73 16.10 -1.12
C ILE A 65 -15.70 17.24 -0.97
N ILE A 66 -16.24 17.42 0.24
CA ILE A 66 -17.09 18.54 0.62
C ILE A 66 -16.30 19.39 1.61
N GLY A 67 -15.91 20.59 1.20
CA GLY A 67 -15.12 21.48 2.03
C GLY A 67 -15.18 22.92 1.55
N ASP A 68 -14.52 23.81 2.29
CA ASP A 68 -14.26 25.15 1.77
C ASP A 68 -13.24 25.11 0.61
N ARG A 69 -13.10 26.24 -0.08
CA ARG A 69 -12.20 26.36 -1.24
C ARG A 69 -10.73 26.04 -0.89
N SER A 70 -10.31 26.28 0.36
CA SER A 70 -8.95 25.98 0.81
C SER A 70 -8.74 24.48 0.96
N ALA A 71 -9.67 23.79 1.64
CA ALA A 71 -9.64 22.34 1.82
C ALA A 71 -9.64 21.59 0.48
N ILE A 72 -10.35 22.11 -0.51
CA ILE A 72 -10.42 21.51 -1.85
C ILE A 72 -9.18 21.80 -2.68
N ASN A 73 -8.68 23.03 -2.65
CA ASN A 73 -7.42 23.35 -3.33
C ASN A 73 -6.27 22.52 -2.75
N GLN A 74 -6.27 22.29 -1.43
CA GLN A 74 -5.32 21.41 -0.76
C GLN A 74 -5.48 19.97 -1.23
N ALA A 75 -6.70 19.43 -1.25
CA ALA A 75 -6.94 18.07 -1.74
C ALA A 75 -6.59 17.87 -3.23
N ILE A 76 -6.88 18.85 -4.09
CA ILE A 76 -6.47 18.85 -5.50
C ILE A 76 -4.93 18.91 -5.62
N ALA A 77 -4.29 19.74 -4.80
CA ALA A 77 -2.83 19.84 -4.78
C ALA A 77 -2.20 18.53 -4.31
N ASP A 78 -2.77 17.89 -3.28
CA ASP A 78 -2.31 16.60 -2.76
C ASP A 78 -2.52 15.48 -3.78
N ASN A 79 -3.62 15.49 -4.55
CA ASN A 79 -3.85 14.52 -5.63
C ASN A 79 -2.94 14.73 -6.85
N ARG A 80 -2.27 15.89 -6.95
CA ARG A 80 -1.28 16.22 -7.99
C ARG A 80 0.16 16.05 -7.52
N ARG A 81 0.42 15.77 -6.24
CA ARG A 81 1.78 15.49 -5.76
C ARG A 81 2.22 14.12 -6.28
N PRO A 82 3.47 13.99 -6.76
CA PRO A 82 3.99 12.70 -7.18
C PRO A 82 3.94 11.71 -6.01
N ARG A 83 3.44 10.51 -6.27
CA ARG A 83 3.36 9.44 -5.25
C ARG A 83 4.77 8.92 -5.00
N ARG A 84 5.32 9.18 -3.82
CA ARG A 84 6.66 8.72 -3.44
C ARG A 84 6.73 8.45 -1.94
N LEU A 85 7.65 7.57 -1.53
CA LEU A 85 7.95 7.37 -0.12
C LEU A 85 8.63 8.64 0.43
N PHE A 86 9.91 8.85 0.07
CA PHE A 86 10.68 10.07 0.31
C PHE A 86 11.82 10.16 -0.70
N ALA A 87 12.44 11.34 -0.80
CA ALA A 87 13.66 11.52 -1.60
C ALA A 87 14.73 10.49 -1.19
N GLY A 88 15.36 9.85 -2.18
CA GLY A 88 16.36 8.81 -1.98
C GLY A 88 15.81 7.38 -1.79
N PHE A 89 14.50 7.19 -1.58
CA PHE A 89 13.87 5.88 -1.67
C PHE A 89 13.36 5.65 -3.09
N LYS A 90 13.75 4.54 -3.72
CA LYS A 90 13.19 4.11 -5.00
C LYS A 90 12.25 2.95 -4.81
N VAL A 91 11.17 2.90 -5.59
CA VAL A 91 10.27 1.75 -5.66
C VAL A 91 10.14 1.32 -7.10
N GLY A 92 10.28 0.02 -7.35
CA GLY A 92 10.14 -0.57 -8.67
C GLY A 92 9.29 -1.82 -8.64
N HIS A 93 8.61 -2.07 -9.76
CA HIS A 93 7.66 -3.17 -9.89
C HIS A 93 7.98 -4.03 -11.10
N PHE A 94 7.81 -5.34 -10.94
CA PHE A 94 7.58 -6.25 -12.04
C PHE A 94 6.18 -6.83 -11.89
N THR A 95 5.38 -6.74 -12.94
CA THR A 95 3.99 -7.23 -12.96
C THR A 95 3.83 -8.23 -14.08
N ASP A 96 3.42 -9.46 -13.76
CA ASP A 96 3.00 -10.45 -14.74
C ASP A 96 1.47 -10.45 -14.82
N GLU A 97 0.95 -9.81 -15.89
CA GLU A 97 -0.48 -9.71 -16.15
C GLU A 97 -1.12 -11.08 -16.40
N ASN A 98 -0.40 -12.02 -17.01
CA ASN A 98 -0.90 -13.34 -17.41
C ASN A 98 -0.99 -14.29 -16.22
N ALA A 99 0.09 -14.36 -15.43
CA ALA A 99 0.13 -15.15 -14.21
C ALA A 99 -0.68 -14.50 -13.08
N GLY A 100 -0.92 -13.18 -13.16
CA GLY A 100 -1.66 -12.43 -12.16
C GLY A 100 -0.88 -12.28 -10.85
N THR A 101 0.44 -12.10 -10.96
CA THR A 101 1.38 -11.96 -9.84
C THR A 101 2.44 -10.91 -10.17
N GLY A 102 3.38 -10.68 -9.25
CA GLY A 102 4.50 -9.77 -9.45
C GLY A 102 5.33 -9.57 -8.19
N CYS A 103 6.34 -8.71 -8.29
CA CYS A 103 7.16 -8.31 -7.16
C CYS A 103 7.42 -6.81 -7.15
N THR A 104 7.65 -6.28 -5.96
CA THR A 104 7.97 -4.89 -5.69
C THR A 104 9.27 -4.80 -4.91
N VAL A 105 10.20 -4.00 -5.39
CA VAL A 105 11.48 -3.74 -4.73
C VAL A 105 11.47 -2.30 -4.21
N VAL A 106 11.80 -2.14 -2.93
CA VAL A 106 12.09 -0.83 -2.32
C VAL A 106 13.60 -0.73 -2.13
N LEU A 107 14.24 0.25 -2.77
CA LEU A 107 15.67 0.54 -2.62
C LEU A 107 15.80 1.75 -1.67
N PRO A 108 16.20 1.53 -0.40
CA PRO A 108 16.47 2.63 0.51
C PRO A 108 17.75 3.38 0.12
N PRO A 109 17.91 4.63 0.58
CA PRO A 109 19.18 5.35 0.41
C PRO A 109 20.32 4.63 1.16
N PRO A 110 21.58 4.75 0.69
CA PRO A 110 22.75 4.20 1.39
C PRO A 110 22.89 4.73 2.82
N GLY A 111 23.41 3.92 3.73
CA GLY A 111 23.54 4.26 5.15
C GLY A 111 22.20 4.28 5.91
N ASN A 112 21.17 3.62 5.39
CA ASN A 112 19.90 3.44 6.10
C ASN A 112 20.06 2.51 7.32
N VAL A 113 19.14 2.63 8.26
CA VAL A 113 18.95 1.67 9.36
C VAL A 113 17.60 0.98 9.15
N THR A 114 17.62 -0.35 9.09
CA THR A 114 16.44 -1.15 8.78
C THR A 114 16.19 -2.24 9.82
N SER A 115 14.92 -2.43 10.17
CA SER A 115 14.45 -3.55 10.98
C SER A 115 13.04 -3.97 10.57
N CYS A 116 12.44 -4.97 11.23
CA CYS A 116 11.08 -5.44 10.92
C CYS A 116 10.31 -5.93 12.15
N ASP A 117 8.98 -5.91 12.07
CA ASP A 117 8.06 -6.57 12.98
C ASP A 117 7.31 -7.68 12.21
N VAL A 118 7.27 -8.88 12.79
CA VAL A 118 6.54 -10.03 12.23
C VAL A 118 5.44 -10.39 13.21
N ARG A 119 4.19 -10.36 12.76
CA ARG A 119 3.00 -10.58 13.61
C ARG A 119 2.13 -11.74 13.15
N GLY A 120 2.07 -11.99 11.84
CA GLY A 120 1.39 -13.16 11.32
C GLY A 120 2.06 -14.47 11.76
N SER A 121 1.28 -15.54 11.93
CA SER A 121 1.80 -16.85 12.33
C SER A 121 2.28 -17.72 11.17
N SER A 122 2.11 -17.27 9.92
CA SER A 122 2.55 -17.99 8.71
C SER A 122 3.50 -17.17 7.81
N PRO A 123 4.56 -16.53 8.34
CA PRO A 123 5.47 -15.74 7.53
C PRO A 123 6.32 -16.66 6.63
N SER A 124 6.47 -16.27 5.36
CA SER A 124 7.49 -16.84 4.47
C SER A 124 8.40 -15.71 4.03
N SER A 125 9.70 -15.84 4.35
CA SER A 125 10.62 -14.71 4.30
C SER A 125 12.07 -15.12 4.04
N ARG A 126 12.90 -14.13 3.70
CA ARG A 126 14.35 -14.25 3.51
C ARG A 126 15.04 -13.16 4.32
N GLU A 127 16.17 -13.49 4.94
CA GLU A 127 17.11 -12.55 5.58
C GLU A 127 16.55 -11.69 6.74
N LEU A 128 15.35 -11.98 7.26
CA LEU A 128 14.77 -11.24 8.40
C LEU A 128 15.61 -11.36 9.68
N GLU A 129 16.30 -12.48 9.87
CA GLU A 129 17.13 -12.68 11.06
C GLU A 129 18.20 -11.59 11.21
N LEU A 130 18.74 -11.08 10.08
CA LEU A 130 19.73 -10.00 10.08
C LEU A 130 19.15 -8.67 10.61
N LEU A 131 17.82 -8.52 10.55
CA LEU A 131 17.09 -7.35 11.04
C LEU A 131 16.84 -7.38 12.55
N HIS A 132 17.15 -8.49 13.23
CA HIS A 132 17.00 -8.62 14.67
C HIS A 132 17.98 -7.69 15.44
N LEU A 133 17.56 -7.20 16.61
CA LEU A 133 18.28 -6.21 17.40
C LEU A 133 19.68 -6.67 17.83
N ASP A 134 19.86 -7.98 18.00
CA ASP A 134 21.13 -8.58 18.41
C ASP A 134 22.07 -8.86 17.23
N ARG A 135 21.69 -8.53 16.00
CA ARG A 135 22.54 -8.68 14.82
C ARG A 135 23.21 -7.37 14.46
N ARG A 136 24.47 -7.49 14.07
CA ARG A 136 25.38 -6.37 13.76
C ARG A 136 24.96 -5.53 12.56
N LEU A 137 24.32 -6.12 11.54
CA LEU A 137 24.00 -5.41 10.31
C LEU A 137 22.80 -4.49 10.52
N GLU A 138 22.94 -3.22 10.17
CA GLU A 138 21.86 -2.22 10.27
C GLU A 138 21.33 -1.83 8.89
N GLU A 139 22.22 -1.78 7.91
CA GLU A 139 21.91 -1.34 6.54
C GLU A 139 21.45 -2.52 5.68
N VAL A 140 20.39 -2.29 4.91
CA VAL A 140 19.97 -3.17 3.82
C VAL A 140 20.06 -2.44 2.49
N HIS A 141 20.09 -3.20 1.41
CA HIS A 141 20.32 -2.66 0.07
C HIS A 141 19.05 -2.69 -0.79
N ALA A 142 18.09 -3.53 -0.39
CA ALA A 142 16.74 -3.55 -0.92
C ALA A 142 15.80 -4.26 0.08
N VAL A 143 14.52 -3.92 0.04
CA VAL A 143 13.45 -4.74 0.62
C VAL A 143 12.59 -5.28 -0.53
N LEU A 144 12.39 -6.59 -0.57
CA LEU A 144 11.58 -7.26 -1.59
C LEU A 144 10.23 -7.70 -1.02
N LEU A 145 9.16 -7.22 -1.63
CA LEU A 145 7.80 -7.73 -1.42
C LEU A 145 7.41 -8.52 -2.67
N THR A 146 6.89 -9.74 -2.54
CA THR A 146 6.61 -10.57 -3.73
C THR A 146 5.37 -11.42 -3.60
N GLY A 147 4.67 -11.61 -4.72
CA GLY A 147 3.72 -12.71 -4.87
C GLY A 147 4.45 -14.06 -5.02
N GLY A 148 3.70 -15.10 -5.36
CA GLY A 148 4.20 -16.44 -5.61
C GLY A 148 4.43 -17.28 -4.35
N SER A 149 3.99 -16.82 -3.17
CA SER A 149 4.28 -17.49 -1.89
C SER A 149 5.79 -17.77 -1.73
N ALA A 150 6.17 -18.85 -1.05
CA ALA A 150 7.58 -19.18 -0.79
C ALA A 150 8.44 -19.27 -2.05
N PHE A 151 7.88 -19.68 -3.20
CA PHE A 151 8.60 -19.71 -4.47
C PHE A 151 9.05 -18.31 -4.93
N GLY A 152 8.26 -17.27 -4.61
CA GLY A 152 8.57 -15.89 -4.93
C GLY A 152 9.87 -15.36 -4.31
N LEU A 153 10.36 -16.00 -3.23
CA LEU A 153 11.64 -15.63 -2.61
C LEU A 153 12.82 -15.77 -3.59
N ALA A 154 12.68 -16.57 -4.66
CA ALA A 154 13.66 -16.67 -5.73
C ALA A 154 13.88 -15.34 -6.48
N ALA A 155 12.95 -14.39 -6.43
CA ALA A 155 13.15 -13.05 -6.99
C ALA A 155 14.28 -12.28 -6.28
N ALA A 156 14.59 -12.58 -5.02
CA ALA A 156 15.68 -11.94 -4.29
C ALA A 156 17.06 -12.18 -4.94
N ASP A 157 17.28 -13.32 -5.61
CA ASP A 157 18.55 -13.61 -6.29
C ASP A 157 18.81 -12.63 -7.44
N GLY A 158 17.75 -12.22 -8.14
CA GLY A 158 17.80 -11.20 -9.18
C GLY A 158 18.15 -9.82 -8.64
N VAL A 159 17.53 -9.45 -7.52
CA VAL A 159 17.80 -8.19 -6.82
C VAL A 159 19.24 -8.14 -6.34
N MET A 160 19.71 -9.20 -5.67
CA MET A 160 21.10 -9.30 -5.21
C MET A 160 22.09 -9.20 -6.36
N THR A 161 21.88 -9.95 -7.44
CA THR A 161 22.80 -9.92 -8.59
C THR A 161 22.84 -8.52 -9.21
N TRP A 162 21.69 -7.87 -9.40
CA TRP A 162 21.59 -6.51 -9.94
C TRP A 162 22.32 -5.48 -9.06
N LEU A 163 22.22 -5.59 -7.73
CA LEU A 163 22.90 -4.73 -6.76
C LEU A 163 24.43 -4.98 -6.77
N ALA A 164 24.85 -6.24 -6.75
CA ALA A 164 26.26 -6.63 -6.73
C ALA A 164 27.00 -6.16 -7.99
N GLU A 165 26.39 -6.27 -9.17
CA GLU A 165 26.90 -5.74 -10.45
C GLU A 165 27.16 -4.23 -10.41
N ARG A 166 26.41 -3.51 -9.56
CA ARG A 166 26.53 -2.06 -9.35
C ARG A 166 27.43 -1.70 -8.16
N GLY A 167 28.06 -2.69 -7.54
CA GLY A 167 28.93 -2.48 -6.37
C GLY A 167 28.17 -2.05 -5.11
N VAL A 168 26.87 -2.33 -5.03
CA VAL A 168 26.01 -2.01 -3.88
C VAL A 168 25.89 -3.24 -2.99
N GLY A 169 26.41 -3.16 -1.77
CA GLY A 169 26.49 -4.29 -0.85
C GLY A 169 27.63 -4.14 0.15
N TYR A 170 27.68 -5.02 1.15
CA TYR A 170 28.82 -5.13 2.03
C TYR A 170 30.05 -5.63 1.27
N ARG A 171 31.15 -4.90 1.36
CA ARG A 171 32.42 -5.33 0.75
C ARG A 171 33.10 -6.35 1.64
N THR A 172 33.30 -7.55 1.09
CA THR A 172 34.09 -8.61 1.72
C THR A 172 35.38 -8.82 0.94
N ALA A 173 36.28 -9.66 1.46
CA ALA A 173 37.50 -10.03 0.73
C ALA A 173 37.20 -10.77 -0.59
N ALA A 174 36.03 -11.40 -0.73
CA ALA A 174 35.67 -12.20 -1.89
C ALA A 174 34.79 -11.44 -2.90
N ALA A 175 33.80 -10.69 -2.41
CA ALA A 175 32.80 -10.04 -3.25
C ALA A 175 32.05 -8.91 -2.52
N VAL A 176 31.25 -8.17 -3.29
CA VAL A 176 30.18 -7.31 -2.76
C VAL A 176 28.97 -8.19 -2.45
N VAL A 177 28.48 -8.13 -1.22
CA VAL A 177 27.37 -8.95 -0.71
C VAL A 177 26.20 -8.03 -0.34
N PRO A 178 25.19 -7.87 -1.21
CA PRO A 178 23.96 -7.17 -0.88
C PRO A 178 23.17 -7.93 0.18
N ILE A 179 22.35 -7.21 0.93
CA ILE A 179 21.40 -7.74 1.93
C ILE A 179 20.01 -7.34 1.46
N VAL A 180 19.17 -8.34 1.21
CA VAL A 180 17.85 -8.20 0.58
C VAL A 180 16.83 -8.98 1.40
N PRO A 181 16.38 -8.44 2.54
CA PRO A 181 15.24 -9.00 3.25
C PRO A 181 14.02 -9.06 2.32
N ALA A 182 13.31 -10.17 2.38
CA ALA A 182 12.13 -10.38 1.56
C ALA A 182 10.99 -11.00 2.35
N ALA A 183 9.76 -10.67 1.96
CA ALA A 183 8.55 -11.30 2.46
C ALA A 183 7.55 -11.49 1.31
N VAL A 184 6.66 -12.46 1.47
CA VAL A 184 5.79 -12.93 0.38
C VAL A 184 4.31 -12.85 0.73
N ILE A 185 3.48 -12.68 -0.29
CA ILE A 185 2.05 -12.97 -0.21
C ILE A 185 1.75 -14.28 -0.96
N PHE A 186 0.67 -14.96 -0.59
CA PHE A 186 0.11 -16.03 -1.42
C PHE A 186 -0.91 -15.44 -2.40
N ASP A 187 -0.61 -15.52 -3.69
CA ASP A 187 -1.49 -15.14 -4.80
C ASP A 187 -1.56 -16.20 -5.91
N LEU A 188 -0.98 -17.39 -5.67
CA LEU A 188 -0.94 -18.48 -6.64
C LEU A 188 -2.36 -18.95 -7.00
N ARG A 189 -2.55 -19.21 -8.30
CA ARG A 189 -3.80 -19.73 -8.89
C ARG A 189 -3.53 -21.05 -9.61
N ALA A 190 -4.43 -22.02 -9.41
CA ALA A 190 -4.32 -23.32 -10.06
C ALA A 190 -4.20 -23.17 -11.58
N GLY A 191 -3.24 -23.88 -12.19
CA GLY A 191 -3.00 -23.85 -13.63
C GLY A 191 -2.34 -22.58 -14.20
N ARG A 192 -1.96 -21.60 -13.35
CA ARG A 192 -1.29 -20.35 -13.77
C ARG A 192 -0.06 -19.99 -12.92
N ALA A 193 0.48 -20.92 -12.17
CA ALA A 193 1.58 -20.67 -11.24
C ALA A 193 2.91 -20.43 -11.98
N SER A 194 3.23 -19.16 -12.22
CA SER A 194 4.55 -18.68 -12.62
C SER A 194 5.04 -17.68 -11.58
N PRO A 195 5.51 -18.15 -10.41
CA PRO A 195 5.93 -17.26 -9.31
C PRO A 195 7.10 -16.37 -9.75
N PRO A 196 7.22 -15.15 -9.20
CA PRO A 196 8.36 -14.27 -9.49
C PRO A 196 9.70 -14.95 -9.16
N GLY A 197 10.60 -15.00 -10.15
CA GLY A 197 11.97 -15.50 -9.99
C GLY A 197 13.01 -14.41 -10.20
N ALA A 198 14.29 -14.78 -10.33
CA ALA A 198 15.40 -13.83 -10.45
C ALA A 198 15.22 -12.79 -11.58
N VAL A 199 14.66 -13.17 -12.73
CA VAL A 199 14.38 -12.23 -13.83
C VAL A 199 13.39 -11.15 -13.40
N ALA A 200 12.33 -11.52 -12.66
CA ALA A 200 11.33 -10.58 -12.14
C ALA A 200 11.94 -9.62 -11.12
N GLY A 201 12.74 -10.13 -10.17
CA GLY A 201 13.42 -9.30 -9.18
C GLY A 201 14.37 -8.28 -9.80
N ARG A 202 15.15 -8.69 -10.81
CA ARG A 202 16.01 -7.79 -11.59
C ARG A 202 15.18 -6.72 -12.31
N ALA A 203 14.13 -7.11 -13.03
CA ALA A 203 13.28 -6.19 -13.76
C ALA A 203 12.62 -5.15 -12.84
N ALA A 204 12.21 -5.56 -11.62
CA ALA A 204 11.71 -4.63 -10.62
C ALA A 204 12.77 -3.62 -10.17
N CYS A 205 14.03 -4.00 -10.01
CA CYS A 205 15.12 -3.05 -9.75
C CYS A 205 15.36 -2.08 -10.90
N GLU A 206 15.31 -2.56 -12.15
CA GLU A 206 15.48 -1.73 -13.35
C GLU A 206 14.36 -0.70 -13.50
N ALA A 207 13.14 -1.05 -13.10
CA ALA A 207 11.97 -0.17 -13.11
C ALA A 207 11.89 0.78 -11.89
N ALA A 208 12.86 0.75 -10.97
CA ALA A 208 12.77 1.49 -9.72
C ALA A 208 12.90 3.01 -9.92
N THR A 209 11.92 3.76 -9.41
CA THR A 209 11.81 5.22 -9.52
C THR A 209 11.65 5.87 -8.14
N GLU A 210 12.14 7.10 -7.98
CA GLU A 210 11.90 7.94 -6.79
C GLU A 210 10.58 8.71 -6.87
N GLU A 211 10.05 8.89 -8.08
CA GLU A 211 8.86 9.71 -8.37
C GLU A 211 7.78 8.87 -9.04
N ASP A 212 6.51 9.20 -8.78
CA ASP A 212 5.32 8.57 -9.36
C ASP A 212 5.28 7.04 -9.25
N VAL A 213 5.47 6.55 -8.02
CA VAL A 213 5.28 5.14 -7.66
C VAL A 213 3.84 4.71 -7.96
N ALA A 214 3.71 3.75 -8.87
CA ALA A 214 2.42 3.18 -9.23
C ALA A 214 1.80 2.41 -8.04
N THR A 215 0.49 2.52 -7.87
CA THR A 215 -0.28 1.76 -6.88
C THR A 215 -1.48 1.06 -7.52
N GLY A 216 -2.17 0.21 -6.78
CA GLY A 216 -3.24 -0.67 -7.29
C GLY A 216 -2.71 -2.07 -7.66
N LEU A 217 -3.16 -2.62 -8.78
CA LEU A 217 -2.82 -3.99 -9.24
C LEU A 217 -1.47 -4.05 -9.96
N VAL A 218 -0.41 -3.64 -9.28
CA VAL A 218 0.96 -3.62 -9.80
C VAL A 218 1.93 -4.31 -8.86
N GLY A 219 3.02 -4.85 -9.39
CA GLY A 219 4.06 -5.51 -8.61
C GLY A 219 3.48 -6.63 -7.74
N ALA A 220 3.91 -6.66 -6.48
CA ALA A 220 3.38 -7.60 -5.49
C ALA A 220 1.87 -7.41 -5.19
N GLY A 221 1.28 -6.26 -5.51
CA GLY A 221 -0.16 -6.01 -5.37
C GLY A 221 -1.01 -6.68 -6.44
N ARG A 222 -0.40 -7.18 -7.53
CA ARG A 222 -1.14 -7.68 -8.71
C ARG A 222 -2.09 -8.83 -8.39
N GLY A 223 -1.62 -9.78 -7.58
CA GLY A 223 -2.39 -10.97 -7.19
C GLY A 223 -3.08 -10.84 -5.84
N ALA A 224 -2.99 -9.67 -5.20
CA ALA A 224 -3.46 -9.45 -3.83
C ALA A 224 -4.99 -9.44 -3.75
N THR A 225 -5.52 -10.00 -2.66
CA THR A 225 -6.96 -10.15 -2.41
C THR A 225 -7.31 -9.96 -0.92
N VAL A 226 -8.50 -9.45 -0.63
CA VAL A 226 -9.00 -9.20 0.74
C VAL A 226 -10.28 -10.00 1.01
N GLY A 227 -10.69 -10.12 2.28
CA GLY A 227 -12.02 -10.65 2.64
C GLY A 227 -12.18 -12.16 2.40
N LYS A 228 -11.13 -12.92 2.73
CA LYS A 228 -11.04 -14.38 2.49
C LYS A 228 -11.57 -15.23 3.63
N TRP A 229 -11.92 -14.63 4.77
CA TRP A 229 -12.38 -15.34 5.97
C TRP A 229 -13.71 -16.11 5.79
N ALA A 230 -14.50 -15.82 4.75
CA ALA A 230 -15.66 -16.61 4.35
C ALA A 230 -15.37 -17.61 3.21
N GLY A 231 -14.11 -17.78 2.81
CA GLY A 231 -13.66 -18.57 1.66
C GLY A 231 -13.13 -17.70 0.51
N ARG A 232 -12.15 -18.22 -0.24
CA ARG A 232 -11.47 -17.48 -1.33
C ARG A 232 -12.39 -17.04 -2.45
N GLN A 233 -13.45 -17.79 -2.72
CA GLN A 233 -14.45 -17.47 -3.73
C GLN A 233 -15.23 -16.18 -3.40
N HIS A 234 -15.19 -15.73 -2.14
CA HIS A 234 -15.81 -14.48 -1.70
C HIS A 234 -14.84 -13.31 -1.61
N ALA A 235 -13.56 -13.54 -1.92
CA ALA A 235 -12.55 -12.50 -1.85
C ALA A 235 -12.79 -11.41 -2.89
N THR A 236 -12.39 -10.19 -2.54
CA THR A 236 -12.34 -9.06 -3.48
C THR A 236 -10.90 -8.66 -3.75
N GLU A 237 -10.70 -7.83 -4.78
CA GLU A 237 -9.35 -7.39 -5.14
C GLU A 237 -8.72 -6.57 -4.01
N GLY A 238 -7.47 -6.89 -3.71
CA GLY A 238 -6.61 -6.08 -2.86
C GLY A 238 -5.82 -5.08 -3.71
N GLY A 239 -4.54 -4.94 -3.37
CA GLY A 239 -3.61 -4.19 -4.21
C GLY A 239 -2.35 -3.80 -3.46
N LEU A 240 -1.57 -2.93 -4.08
CA LEU A 240 -0.49 -2.19 -3.45
C LEU A 240 -0.95 -0.75 -3.22
N GLY A 241 -0.62 -0.17 -2.09
CA GLY A 241 -0.95 1.22 -1.78
C GLY A 241 0.20 1.98 -1.14
N LEU A 242 0.09 3.31 -1.18
CA LEU A 242 1.08 4.24 -0.63
C LEU A 242 0.38 5.28 0.24
N GLY A 243 0.95 5.55 1.42
CA GLY A 243 0.43 6.52 2.37
C GLY A 243 1.55 7.34 2.98
N ASN A 244 1.29 8.61 3.29
CA ASN A 244 2.22 9.49 3.98
C ASN A 244 1.50 10.18 5.15
N ALA A 245 2.24 10.46 6.21
CA ALA A 245 1.77 11.21 7.36
C ALA A 245 2.89 12.14 7.85
N GLU A 246 2.53 13.36 8.25
CA GLU A 246 3.49 14.35 8.76
C GLU A 246 2.92 15.14 9.94
N SER A 247 3.79 15.51 10.89
CA SER A 247 3.42 16.34 12.03
C SER A 247 4.67 16.86 12.74
N GLY A 248 4.68 18.14 13.10
CA GLY A 248 5.77 18.73 13.88
C GLY A 248 7.16 18.62 13.22
N GLY A 249 7.22 18.58 11.88
CA GLY A 249 8.47 18.38 11.13
C GLY A 249 8.90 16.92 10.98
N HIS A 250 8.19 15.97 11.59
CA HIS A 250 8.37 14.53 11.35
C HIS A 250 7.57 14.09 10.13
N GLN A 251 8.16 13.17 9.36
CA GLN A 251 7.52 12.59 8.18
C GLN A 251 7.70 11.07 8.18
N VAL A 252 6.60 10.36 7.93
CA VAL A 252 6.57 8.91 7.76
C VAL A 252 5.77 8.55 6.52
N GLY A 253 6.32 7.64 5.72
CA GLY A 253 5.74 7.15 4.49
C GLY A 253 5.60 5.64 4.60
N ALA A 254 4.61 5.06 3.93
CA ALA A 254 4.39 3.63 3.94
C ALA A 254 3.98 3.13 2.56
N LEU A 255 4.50 1.95 2.22
CA LEU A 255 4.05 1.13 1.10
C LEU A 255 3.41 -0.13 1.69
N ALA A 256 2.25 -0.55 1.20
CA ALA A 256 1.57 -1.75 1.69
C ALA A 256 1.06 -2.63 0.55
N VAL A 257 1.32 -3.93 0.62
CA VAL A 257 0.69 -4.96 -0.22
C VAL A 257 -0.42 -5.61 0.60
N VAL A 258 -1.66 -5.46 0.14
CA VAL A 258 -2.88 -5.74 0.91
C VAL A 258 -3.49 -7.05 0.46
N ASN A 259 -3.03 -8.17 1.05
CA ASN A 259 -3.60 -9.50 0.85
C ASN A 259 -4.12 -10.16 2.17
N PRO A 260 -4.81 -9.44 3.07
CA PRO A 260 -5.23 -9.97 4.37
C PRO A 260 -6.33 -11.03 4.26
N VAL A 261 -6.46 -11.88 5.28
CA VAL A 261 -7.65 -12.74 5.41
C VAL A 261 -8.92 -11.92 5.67
N GLY A 262 -8.78 -10.85 6.44
CA GLY A 262 -9.88 -9.98 6.87
C GLY A 262 -10.32 -8.95 5.84
N ASP A 263 -11.28 -8.14 6.25
CA ASP A 263 -11.83 -7.02 5.49
C ASP A 263 -11.04 -5.74 5.79
N VAL A 264 -10.94 -4.84 4.82
CA VAL A 264 -10.37 -3.50 4.97
C VAL A 264 -11.47 -2.54 5.44
N ILE A 265 -11.17 -1.75 6.47
CA ILE A 265 -12.09 -0.81 7.10
C ILE A 265 -11.66 0.66 6.95
N SER A 266 -12.64 1.55 6.83
CA SER A 266 -12.46 3.01 6.87
C SER A 266 -12.07 3.50 8.27
N SER A 267 -11.72 4.78 8.39
CA SER A 267 -11.50 5.44 9.69
C SER A 267 -12.73 5.42 10.60
N GLU A 268 -13.92 5.37 10.02
CA GLU A 268 -15.21 5.32 10.71
C GLU A 268 -15.62 3.88 11.06
N GLY A 269 -14.82 2.88 10.68
CA GLY A 269 -15.06 1.47 10.95
C GLY A 269 -15.97 0.77 9.95
N ALA A 270 -16.33 1.42 8.83
CA ALA A 270 -17.10 0.79 7.76
C ALA A 270 -16.21 -0.12 6.90
N VAL A 271 -16.73 -1.27 6.46
CA VAL A 271 -16.01 -2.13 5.50
C VAL A 271 -15.99 -1.43 4.13
N ILE A 272 -14.79 -1.18 3.61
CA ILE A 272 -14.57 -0.53 2.30
C ILE A 272 -14.12 -1.52 1.21
N ALA A 273 -13.50 -2.63 1.60
CA ALA A 273 -13.45 -3.85 0.80
C ALA A 273 -13.36 -5.05 1.71
N GLY A 274 -13.98 -6.14 1.31
CA GLY A 274 -14.08 -7.30 2.15
C GLY A 274 -14.79 -8.43 1.44
N THR A 275 -15.24 -9.39 2.23
CA THR A 275 -15.93 -10.56 1.74
C THR A 275 -17.26 -10.21 1.08
N THR A 276 -17.56 -10.85 -0.05
CA THR A 276 -18.85 -10.74 -0.76
C THR A 276 -19.92 -11.68 -0.21
N ALA A 277 -19.62 -12.48 0.81
CA ALA A 277 -20.59 -13.39 1.41
C ALA A 277 -21.75 -12.62 2.06
N ALA A 278 -22.99 -13.06 1.82
CA ALA A 278 -24.19 -12.36 2.28
C ALA A 278 -24.37 -12.35 3.81
N ARG A 279 -23.79 -13.33 4.51
CA ARG A 279 -23.80 -13.45 5.98
C ARG A 279 -22.45 -14.00 6.42
N PRO A 280 -21.42 -13.16 6.44
CA PRO A 280 -20.09 -13.66 6.71
C PRO A 280 -20.01 -13.96 8.22
N SER A 281 -19.81 -15.22 8.57
CA SER A 281 -19.55 -15.64 9.94
C SER A 281 -18.10 -16.10 10.03
N PHE A 282 -17.40 -15.67 11.09
CA PHE A 282 -16.05 -16.13 11.35
C PHE A 282 -16.19 -17.55 11.89
N THR A 283 -16.44 -18.48 10.98
CA THR A 283 -16.39 -19.89 11.28
C THR A 283 -14.90 -20.21 11.39
N GLY A 284 -14.42 -20.38 12.62
CA GLY A 284 -13.19 -21.14 12.82
C GLY A 284 -13.30 -22.46 12.05
N PRO A 285 -12.21 -23.04 11.54
CA PRO A 285 -12.30 -24.19 10.66
C PRO A 285 -13.05 -25.31 11.36
N GLY A 286 -14.18 -25.68 10.76
CA GLY A 286 -15.19 -26.49 11.42
C GLY A 286 -16.20 -27.04 10.43
N SER A 287 -15.71 -27.61 9.33
CA SER A 287 -16.32 -28.68 8.52
C SER A 287 -15.55 -28.75 7.20
N GLU A 288 -14.73 -29.80 7.05
CA GLU A 288 -13.76 -30.00 5.97
C GLU A 288 -12.60 -28.98 6.01
N GLU A 289 -11.35 -29.43 5.79
CA GLU A 289 -10.17 -28.57 5.71
C GLU A 289 -10.32 -27.62 4.52
N VAL A 290 -11.01 -26.50 4.72
CA VAL A 290 -10.78 -25.32 3.89
C VAL A 290 -9.42 -24.82 4.31
N GLU A 291 -8.36 -25.33 3.65
CA GLU A 291 -7.04 -24.70 3.64
C GLU A 291 -7.27 -23.24 3.23
N LEU A 292 -7.36 -22.34 4.22
CA LEU A 292 -7.20 -20.93 3.95
C LEU A 292 -5.72 -20.78 3.61
N PRO A 293 -5.35 -20.59 2.33
CA PRO A 293 -3.96 -20.40 1.99
C PRO A 293 -3.44 -19.15 2.71
N ALA A 294 -2.14 -19.13 2.96
CA ALA A 294 -1.46 -18.05 3.67
C ALA A 294 -1.93 -16.66 3.18
N ASN A 295 -2.39 -15.82 4.08
CA ASN A 295 -2.83 -14.46 3.84
C ASN A 295 -1.77 -13.51 4.36
N THR A 296 -1.69 -12.26 3.90
CA THR A 296 -0.59 -11.39 4.31
C THR A 296 -0.84 -9.91 3.98
N VAL A 297 -0.61 -9.02 4.94
CA VAL A 297 -0.27 -7.62 4.71
C VAL A 297 1.24 -7.46 4.85
N LEU A 298 1.88 -7.02 3.78
CA LEU A 298 3.30 -6.65 3.80
C LEU A 298 3.41 -5.13 3.78
N ALA A 299 4.19 -4.55 4.68
CA ALA A 299 4.38 -3.10 4.70
C ALA A 299 5.87 -2.72 4.76
N VAL A 300 6.20 -1.58 4.17
CA VAL A 300 7.50 -0.89 4.34
C VAL A 300 7.22 0.51 4.82
N VAL A 301 7.62 0.80 6.06
CA VAL A 301 7.61 2.14 6.65
C VAL A 301 8.95 2.80 6.34
N ALA A 302 8.91 4.02 5.84
CA ALA A 302 10.08 4.85 5.59
C ALA A 302 10.01 6.11 6.46
N THR A 303 11.15 6.63 6.89
CA THR A 303 11.23 7.94 7.53
C THR A 303 12.57 8.61 7.23
N THR A 304 12.58 9.94 7.27
CA THR A 304 13.79 10.76 7.20
C THR A 304 14.39 11.05 8.58
N ALA A 305 13.72 10.64 9.66
CA ALA A 305 14.25 10.75 11.01
C ALA A 305 15.47 9.83 11.22
N SER A 306 16.50 10.36 11.89
CA SER A 306 17.66 9.57 12.30
C SER A 306 17.28 8.66 13.46
N LEU A 307 17.28 7.34 13.23
CA LEU A 307 16.88 6.34 14.21
C LEU A 307 17.93 5.24 14.31
N ASP A 308 18.20 4.78 15.53
CA ASP A 308 18.96 3.55 15.74
C ASP A 308 18.10 2.31 15.44
N LYS A 309 18.74 1.13 15.40
CA LYS A 309 18.04 -0.12 15.07
C LYS A 309 16.90 -0.45 16.03
N ARG A 310 16.99 -0.06 17.32
CA ARG A 310 15.93 -0.28 18.32
C ARG A 310 14.72 0.59 18.03
N ALA A 311 14.95 1.86 17.74
CA ALA A 311 13.89 2.79 17.37
C ALA A 311 13.25 2.42 16.03
N VAL A 312 14.01 1.95 15.04
CA VAL A 312 13.47 1.44 13.77
C VAL A 312 12.62 0.18 13.99
N ARG A 313 13.07 -0.76 14.84
CA ARG A 313 12.28 -1.95 15.20
C ARG A 313 10.97 -1.59 15.91
N TRP A 314 11.01 -0.57 16.76
CA TRP A 314 9.83 -0.03 17.43
C TRP A 314 8.88 0.64 16.42
N LEU A 315 9.42 1.41 15.47
CA LEU A 315 8.64 2.04 14.40
C LEU A 315 7.95 0.99 13.51
N ALA A 316 8.63 -0.11 13.19
CA ALA A 316 8.04 -1.24 12.48
C ALA A 316 6.85 -1.85 13.25
N ALA A 317 6.96 -1.95 14.58
CA ALA A 317 5.85 -2.43 15.41
C ALA A 317 4.65 -1.49 15.37
N ARG A 318 4.89 -0.17 15.38
CA ARG A 318 3.85 0.85 15.22
C ARG A 318 3.20 0.80 13.83
N GLY A 319 3.97 0.55 12.79
CA GLY A 319 3.42 0.29 11.46
C GLY A 319 2.46 -0.92 11.45
N SER A 320 2.78 -1.99 12.17
CA SER A 320 1.89 -3.16 12.32
C SER A 320 0.59 -2.85 13.07
N ASP A 321 0.58 -1.86 13.96
CA ASP A 321 -0.65 -1.35 14.58
C ASP A 321 -1.55 -0.67 13.53
N GLY A 322 -0.95 -0.06 12.50
CA GLY A 322 -1.64 0.49 11.33
C GLY A 322 -2.45 -0.56 10.56
N VAL A 323 -1.98 -1.80 10.51
CA VAL A 323 -2.73 -2.94 9.95
C VAL A 323 -3.97 -3.22 10.80
N THR A 324 -3.84 -3.26 12.13
CA THR A 324 -4.95 -3.58 13.05
C THR A 324 -6.09 -2.55 12.99
N VAL A 325 -5.78 -1.27 12.76
CA VAL A 325 -6.80 -0.21 12.66
C VAL A 325 -7.43 -0.09 11.27
N SER A 326 -6.95 -0.85 10.28
CA SER A 326 -7.42 -0.79 8.90
C SER A 326 -7.86 -2.15 8.35
N VAL A 327 -7.62 -3.25 9.07
CA VAL A 327 -7.99 -4.62 8.66
C VAL A 327 -8.68 -5.35 9.81
N ARG A 328 -9.77 -6.07 9.53
CA ARG A 328 -10.50 -6.86 10.52
C ARG A 328 -11.01 -8.21 9.95
N PRO A 329 -10.65 -9.36 10.57
CA PRO A 329 -9.57 -9.53 11.53
C PRO A 329 -8.18 -9.33 10.87
N ALA A 330 -7.21 -8.86 11.65
CA ALA A 330 -5.79 -8.74 11.28
C ALA A 330 -4.93 -9.73 12.09
N HIS A 331 -3.68 -9.97 11.67
CA HIS A 331 -2.68 -10.78 12.39
C HIS A 331 -3.19 -12.17 12.79
N THR A 332 -4.02 -12.78 11.96
CA THR A 332 -4.56 -14.11 12.27
C THR A 332 -3.48 -15.19 12.12
N ARG A 333 -3.78 -16.42 12.58
CA ARG A 333 -2.87 -17.56 12.37
C ARG A 333 -2.60 -17.88 10.90
N TYR A 334 -3.50 -17.44 10.02
CA TYR A 334 -3.39 -17.62 8.57
C TYR A 334 -2.65 -16.46 7.91
N ASP A 335 -2.42 -15.37 8.64
CA ASP A 335 -1.69 -14.24 8.11
C ASP A 335 -0.18 -14.44 8.31
N GLY A 336 0.62 -13.93 7.37
CA GLY A 336 2.09 -13.87 7.40
C GLY A 336 2.58 -12.43 7.52
N ASP A 337 1.83 -11.58 8.23
CA ASP A 337 2.02 -10.13 8.28
C ASP A 337 3.44 -9.73 8.72
N VAL A 338 4.10 -8.93 7.87
CA VAL A 338 5.45 -8.38 8.11
C VAL A 338 5.46 -6.90 7.77
N THR A 339 5.91 -6.09 8.72
CA THR A 339 6.18 -4.67 8.54
C THR A 339 7.68 -4.42 8.65
N PHE A 340 8.30 -3.97 7.57
CA PHE A 340 9.66 -3.42 7.58
C PHE A 340 9.60 -1.94 7.97
N ALA A 341 10.65 -1.45 8.62
CA ALA A 341 10.88 -0.01 8.77
C ALA A 341 12.31 0.32 8.35
N CYS A 342 12.46 1.42 7.60
CA CYS A 342 13.72 1.92 7.09
C CYS A 342 13.85 3.41 7.45
N ALA A 343 14.83 3.76 8.27
CA ALA A 343 15.22 5.14 8.49
C ALA A 343 16.32 5.52 7.50
N ALA A 344 16.12 6.62 6.76
CA ALA A 344 17.14 7.20 5.91
C ALA A 344 18.35 7.64 6.76
N PRO A 345 19.56 7.73 6.18
CA PRO A 345 20.72 8.26 6.90
C PRO A 345 20.44 9.65 7.45
N SER A 346 20.90 9.87 8.68
CA SER A 346 20.72 11.11 9.44
C SER A 346 21.00 12.36 8.61
N ARG A 347 20.05 13.30 8.61
CA ARG A 347 20.29 14.69 8.21
C ARG A 347 20.15 15.59 9.44
N ALA A 348 21.28 15.86 10.08
CA ALA A 348 21.44 16.76 11.24
C ALA A 348 20.60 16.41 12.48
N ASP A 349 21.00 16.97 13.63
CA ASP A 349 20.39 16.77 14.95
C ASP A 349 19.00 17.45 15.07
N SER A 350 18.06 17.08 14.20
CA SER A 350 16.66 17.44 14.42
C SER A 350 16.13 16.60 15.59
N PRO A 351 15.53 17.22 16.62
CA PRO A 351 14.99 16.48 17.75
C PRO A 351 13.98 15.46 17.25
N VAL A 352 14.15 14.20 17.64
CA VAL A 352 13.28 13.08 17.24
C VAL A 352 12.32 12.77 18.37
N ASP A 353 11.02 12.91 18.11
CA ASP A 353 9.95 12.43 19.00
C ASP A 353 9.45 11.06 18.49
N LEU A 354 9.79 10.00 19.24
CA LEU A 354 9.40 8.65 18.87
C LEU A 354 7.88 8.45 18.95
N ASP A 355 7.18 9.05 19.91
CA ASP A 355 5.73 8.89 20.05
C ASP A 355 5.00 9.51 18.87
N VAL A 356 5.45 10.68 18.41
CA VAL A 356 4.96 11.30 17.18
C VAL A 356 5.24 10.40 15.97
N LEU A 357 6.46 9.89 15.81
CA LEU A 357 6.80 8.98 14.71
C LEU A 357 5.97 7.69 14.72
N GLY A 358 5.71 7.12 15.90
CA GLY A 358 4.90 5.92 16.05
C GLY A 358 3.45 6.12 15.64
N ARG A 359 2.86 7.25 16.03
CA ARG A 359 1.52 7.65 15.56
C ARG A 359 1.51 7.82 14.04
N LEU A 360 2.49 8.53 13.49
CA LEU A 360 2.61 8.75 12.04
C LEU A 360 2.81 7.44 11.26
N ALA A 361 3.57 6.47 11.79
CA ALA A 361 3.73 5.16 11.18
C ALA A 361 2.42 4.37 11.12
N THR A 362 1.64 4.41 12.21
CA THR A 362 0.30 3.80 12.27
C THR A 362 -0.60 4.43 11.20
N GLU A 363 -0.64 5.76 11.13
CA GLU A 363 -1.44 6.52 10.17
C GLU A 363 -1.01 6.27 8.72
N ALA A 364 0.29 6.28 8.43
CA ALA A 364 0.83 6.07 7.10
C ALA A 364 0.50 4.66 6.57
N VAL A 365 0.67 3.61 7.39
CA VAL A 365 0.32 2.24 7.00
C VAL A 365 -1.19 2.08 6.80
N ALA A 366 -2.01 2.59 7.72
CA ALA A 366 -3.47 2.54 7.57
C ALA A 366 -3.95 3.28 6.31
N SER A 367 -3.34 4.43 6.00
CA SER A 367 -3.59 5.20 4.78
C SER A 367 -3.19 4.43 3.53
N ALA A 368 -2.00 3.82 3.52
CA ALA A 368 -1.53 2.98 2.41
C ALA A 368 -2.47 1.80 2.14
N ILE A 369 -2.94 1.12 3.19
CA ILE A 369 -3.86 -0.01 3.08
C ILE A 369 -5.20 0.43 2.48
N ARG A 370 -5.78 1.54 2.96
CA ARG A 370 -7.05 2.06 2.43
C ARG A 370 -6.90 2.52 0.98
N GLN A 371 -5.80 3.20 0.65
CA GLN A 371 -5.51 3.67 -0.71
C GLN A 371 -5.36 2.53 -1.72
N ALA A 372 -4.85 1.37 -1.30
CA ALA A 372 -4.72 0.20 -2.19
C ALA A 372 -6.08 -0.28 -2.74
N ILE A 373 -7.17 0.04 -2.03
CA ILE A 373 -8.53 -0.44 -2.31
C ILE A 373 -9.41 0.61 -3.01
N THR A 374 -9.24 1.90 -2.71
CA THR A 374 -10.14 2.98 -3.16
C THR A 374 -9.80 3.51 -4.57
N ARG A 375 -9.52 2.62 -5.51
CA ARG A 375 -8.92 2.96 -6.82
C ARG A 375 -9.68 3.98 -7.63
#